data_AF-A0A101EDR1-F1
#
_entry.id   AF-A0A101EDR1-F1
#
_cell.length_a   1.000
_cell.length_b   1.000
_cell.length_c   1.000
_cell.angle_alpha   90.00
_cell.angle_beta   90.00
_cell.angle_gamma   90.00
#
_symmetry.space_group_name_H-M   'P 1'
#
loop_
_entity.id
_entity.type
_entity.pdbx_description
1 polymer ?
#
loop_
_entity_poly.entity_id
_entity_poly.type
_entity_poly.pdbx_seq_one_letter_code
_entity_poly.pdbx_strand_id
1 'polypeptide(L)'
;MIALQASKGFFLGGQAVIEGVVIRSKNKVSLAVRGKGGNIKVRSWKVRPYSEVSPIFGLPIVRGIVSLYDAIVWGIKTLYHSANEVLDEKENLSLWELSASIALAIGLTIGLFIIFPAFVSRLFELKFGLGKLSLNLVEGFLRVVIFIMYLVLIGFSKEVKGVFAYHGAEHKTINAYETLKTDLTPDIVERFSRFHYRC
;
A
#
# COMPACT_ATOMS: atom_id res chain seq x y z
N MET A 1 43.27 -1.10 1.02
CA MET A 1 42.38 -2.28 1.12
C MET A 1 41.65 -2.21 2.46
N ILE A 2 40.58 -1.43 2.54
CA ILE A 2 39.71 -1.41 3.72
C ILE A 2 38.51 -2.28 3.34
N ALA A 3 38.52 -3.50 3.84
CA ALA A 3 37.37 -4.38 3.73
C ALA A 3 36.19 -3.69 4.42
N LEU A 4 35.23 -3.22 3.61
CA LEU A 4 33.89 -2.86 4.05
C LEU A 4 33.31 -4.09 4.75
N GLN A 5 33.40 -4.13 6.07
CA GLN A 5 32.50 -4.94 6.88
C GLN A 5 31.09 -4.43 6.62
N ALA A 6 30.43 -5.02 5.63
CA ALA A 6 28.98 -4.97 5.48
C ALA A 6 28.38 -5.63 6.74
N SER A 7 28.22 -4.86 7.80
CA SER A 7 27.41 -5.26 8.95
C SER A 7 26.03 -5.65 8.41
N LYS A 8 25.56 -6.88 8.69
CA LYS A 8 24.26 -7.43 8.25
C LYS A 8 23.11 -6.46 8.56
N GLY A 9 22.83 -5.54 7.64
CA GLY A 9 21.67 -4.65 7.74
C GLY A 9 20.41 -5.47 7.53
N PHE A 10 19.48 -5.40 8.47
CA PHE A 10 18.15 -5.96 8.26
C PHE A 10 17.43 -5.09 7.22
N PHE A 11 17.05 -5.68 6.09
CA PHE A 11 16.17 -5.04 5.14
C PHE A 11 14.81 -4.83 5.81
N LEU A 12 14.42 -3.56 5.94
CA LEU A 12 13.08 -3.17 6.37
C LEU A 12 12.26 -2.79 5.15
N GLY A 13 11.02 -3.25 5.13
CA GLY A 13 9.96 -2.69 4.28
C GLY A 13 8.91 -2.05 5.17
N GLY A 14 7.97 -1.36 4.56
CA GLY A 14 6.83 -0.84 5.28
C GLY A 14 5.63 -0.60 4.37
N GLN A 15 4.57 -0.11 5.01
CA GLN A 15 3.34 0.29 4.36
C GLN A 15 2.66 1.38 5.20
N ALA A 16 2.18 2.43 4.56
CA ALA A 16 1.28 3.38 5.20
C ALA A 16 -0.13 2.80 5.35
N VAL A 17 -0.75 3.05 6.50
CA VAL A 17 -2.12 2.66 6.80
C VAL A 17 -2.89 3.85 7.35
N ILE A 18 -4.17 3.66 7.67
CA ILE A 18 -5.02 4.73 8.20
C ILE A 18 -4.46 5.16 9.55
N GLU A 19 -4.11 6.44 9.67
CA GLU A 19 -3.51 7.04 10.87
C GLU A 19 -2.24 6.34 11.40
N GLY A 20 -1.49 5.65 10.54
CA GLY A 20 -0.36 4.85 11.03
C GLY A 20 0.61 4.34 9.98
N VAL A 21 1.63 3.64 10.48
CA VAL A 21 2.67 3.00 9.66
C VAL A 21 2.85 1.55 10.08
N VAL A 22 3.16 0.71 9.10
CA VAL A 22 3.61 -0.66 9.29
C VAL A 22 5.09 -0.71 8.93
N ILE A 23 5.90 -1.29 9.81
CA ILE A 23 7.29 -1.63 9.53
C ILE A 23 7.42 -3.14 9.62
N ARG A 24 8.01 -3.72 8.57
CA ARG A 24 8.21 -5.16 8.43
C ARG A 24 9.69 -5.48 8.32
N SER A 25 10.16 -6.34 9.21
CA SER A 25 11.44 -7.03 9.11
C SER A 25 11.24 -8.46 8.62
N LYS A 26 12.35 -9.21 8.49
CA LYS A 26 12.33 -10.62 8.10
C LYS A 26 11.42 -11.49 8.98
N ASN A 27 11.35 -11.20 10.29
CA ASN A 27 10.69 -12.05 11.27
C ASN A 27 9.67 -11.32 12.17
N LYS A 28 9.42 -10.04 11.94
CA LYS A 28 8.49 -9.25 12.74
C LYS A 28 7.75 -8.23 11.86
N VAL A 29 6.45 -8.08 12.11
CA VAL A 29 5.64 -6.98 11.57
C VAL A 29 5.18 -6.14 12.76
N SER A 30 5.40 -4.83 12.70
CA SER A 30 4.99 -3.89 13.73
C SER A 30 4.10 -2.81 13.12
N LEU A 31 2.92 -2.63 13.67
CA LEU A 31 1.94 -1.60 13.32
C LEU A 31 1.93 -0.55 14.43
N ALA A 32 2.05 0.72 14.08
CA ALA A 32 1.87 1.84 14.98
C ALA A 32 0.77 2.75 14.44
N VAL A 33 -0.28 2.99 15.23
CA VAL A 33 -1.47 3.77 14.85
C VAL A 33 -1.72 4.86 15.86
N ARG A 34 -2.06 6.05 15.37
CA ARG A 34 -2.48 7.19 16.17
C ARG A 34 -4.00 7.12 16.38
N GLY A 35 -4.43 6.94 17.62
CA GLY A 35 -5.85 6.96 17.97
C GLY A 35 -6.43 8.38 18.00
N LYS A 36 -7.76 8.51 18.12
CA LYS A 36 -8.48 9.80 18.17
C LYS A 36 -7.98 10.75 19.28
N GLY A 37 -7.41 10.22 20.36
CA GLY A 37 -6.85 10.99 21.48
C GLY A 37 -5.37 11.38 21.31
N GLY A 38 -4.75 11.11 20.15
CA GLY A 38 -3.33 11.36 19.91
C GLY A 38 -2.38 10.34 20.56
N ASN A 39 -2.92 9.34 21.26
CA ASN A 39 -2.14 8.22 21.79
C ASN A 39 -1.71 7.29 20.65
N ILE A 40 -0.47 6.79 20.74
CA ILE A 40 0.07 5.83 19.78
C ILE A 40 -0.11 4.43 20.34
N LYS A 41 -0.88 3.59 19.64
CA LYS A 41 -0.99 2.17 19.94
C LYS A 41 -0.08 1.38 19.03
N VAL A 42 0.72 0.49 19.61
CA VAL A 42 1.67 -0.35 18.88
C VAL A 42 1.28 -1.80 19.01
N ARG A 43 1.19 -2.50 17.88
CA ARG A 43 0.94 -3.93 17.82
C ARG A 43 2.02 -4.62 17.01
N SER A 44 2.55 -5.71 17.54
CA SER A 44 3.64 -6.47 16.93
C SER A 44 3.26 -7.93 16.77
N TRP A 45 3.60 -8.51 15.62
CA TRP A 45 3.45 -9.93 15.34
C TRP A 45 4.79 -10.53 14.94
N LYS A 46 5.10 -11.71 15.47
CA LYS A 46 6.20 -12.54 14.96
C LYS A 46 5.73 -13.20 13.66
N VAL A 47 6.54 -13.10 12.62
CA VAL A 47 6.31 -13.74 11.32
C VAL A 47 7.46 -14.66 10.96
N ARG A 48 7.17 -15.72 10.23
CA ARG A 48 8.19 -16.58 9.63
C ARG A 48 8.01 -16.53 8.12
N PRO A 49 9.06 -16.23 7.33
CA PRO A 49 8.97 -16.29 5.88
C PRO A 49 8.56 -17.70 5.43
N TYR A 50 7.65 -17.80 4.47
CA TYR A 50 7.23 -19.09 3.92
C TYR A 50 8.40 -19.87 3.30
N SER A 51 9.42 -19.18 2.78
CA SER A 51 10.66 -19.81 2.29
C SER A 51 11.46 -20.55 3.37
N GLU A 52 11.24 -20.24 4.65
CA GLU A 52 11.83 -20.96 5.79
C GLU A 52 10.96 -22.15 6.24
N VAL A 53 9.69 -22.19 5.82
CA VAL A 53 8.77 -23.29 6.11
C VAL A 53 9.00 -24.46 5.16
N SER A 54 9.29 -24.19 3.88
CA SER A 54 9.64 -25.22 2.89
C SER A 54 10.55 -24.68 1.79
N PRO A 55 11.57 -25.45 1.34
CA PRO A 55 12.45 -25.07 0.23
C PRO A 55 11.70 -24.79 -1.08
N ILE A 56 10.54 -25.43 -1.29
CA ILE A 56 9.72 -25.25 -2.50
C ILE A 56 9.23 -23.80 -2.63
N PHE A 57 8.90 -23.16 -1.51
CA PHE A 57 8.47 -21.75 -1.50
C PHE A 57 9.62 -20.76 -1.76
N GLY A 58 10.87 -21.24 -1.83
CA GLY A 58 12.04 -20.46 -2.21
C GLY A 58 12.29 -20.38 -3.72
N LEU A 59 11.64 -21.24 -4.54
CA LEU A 59 11.85 -21.27 -5.99
C LEU A 59 11.39 -19.94 -6.66
N PRO A 60 12.10 -19.37 -7.65
CA PRO A 60 11.85 -18.00 -8.14
C PRO A 60 10.39 -17.65 -8.47
N ILE A 61 9.69 -18.54 -9.18
CA ILE A 61 8.28 -18.34 -9.58
C ILE A 61 7.34 -18.51 -8.38
N VAL A 62 7.49 -19.62 -7.65
CA VAL A 62 6.66 -19.93 -6.47
C VAL A 62 6.83 -18.87 -5.39
N ARG A 63 8.07 -18.44 -5.15
CA ARG A 63 8.44 -17.36 -4.24
C ARG A 63 7.72 -16.06 -4.58
N GLY A 64 7.62 -15.71 -5.86
CA GLY A 64 6.88 -14.52 -6.31
C GLY A 64 5.40 -14.58 -5.91
N ILE A 65 4.74 -15.70 -6.24
CA ILE A 65 3.32 -15.92 -5.90
C ILE A 65 3.10 -15.90 -4.38
N VAL A 66 3.95 -16.61 -3.63
CA VAL A 66 3.87 -16.67 -2.17
C VAL A 66 4.12 -15.31 -1.54
N SER A 67 5.08 -14.53 -2.06
CA SER A 67 5.37 -13.18 -1.57
C SER A 67 4.23 -12.22 -1.84
N LEU A 68 3.60 -12.30 -3.01
CA LEU A 68 2.43 -11.50 -3.35
C LEU A 68 1.24 -11.85 -2.45
N TYR A 69 0.96 -13.15 -2.25
CA TYR A 69 -0.09 -13.60 -1.35
C TYR A 69 0.16 -13.10 0.09
N ASP A 70 1.38 -13.26 0.60
CA ASP A 70 1.73 -12.78 1.94
C ASP A 70 1.60 -11.26 2.05
N ALA A 71 2.02 -10.50 1.04
CA ALA A 71 1.86 -9.05 1.00
C ALA A 71 0.39 -8.63 1.03
N ILE A 72 -0.49 -9.29 0.26
CA ILE A 72 -1.94 -9.00 0.25
C ILE A 72 -2.55 -9.31 1.62
N VAL A 73 -2.25 -10.49 2.19
CA VAL A 73 -2.79 -10.90 3.50
C VAL A 73 -2.38 -9.92 4.59
N TRP A 74 -1.10 -9.54 4.64
CA TRP A 74 -0.62 -8.56 5.64
C TRP A 74 -1.13 -7.15 5.37
N GLY A 75 -1.23 -6.74 4.11
CA GLY A 75 -1.79 -5.45 3.71
C GLY A 75 -3.22 -5.30 4.22
N ILE A 76 -4.10 -6.27 3.93
CA ILE A 76 -5.49 -6.28 4.40
C ILE A 76 -5.55 -6.35 5.93
N LYS A 77 -4.80 -7.26 6.54
CA LYS A 77 -4.81 -7.46 8.00
C LYS A 77 -4.39 -6.20 8.77
N THR A 78 -3.34 -5.52 8.32
CA THR A 78 -2.86 -4.30 8.98
C THR A 78 -3.78 -3.11 8.74
N LEU A 79 -4.37 -2.99 7.55
CA LEU A 79 -5.41 -1.99 7.27
C LEU A 79 -6.63 -2.19 8.16
N TYR A 80 -7.15 -3.42 8.27
CA TYR A 80 -8.27 -3.75 9.15
C TYR A 80 -7.99 -3.37 10.61
N HIS A 81 -6.80 -3.75 11.12
CA HIS A 81 -6.43 -3.37 12.48
C HIS A 81 -6.26 -1.86 12.64
N SER A 82 -5.67 -1.17 11.67
CA SER A 82 -5.53 0.29 11.74
C SER A 82 -6.89 1.01 11.77
N ALA A 83 -7.84 0.56 10.96
CA ALA A 83 -9.18 1.15 10.91
C ALA A 83 -9.90 0.98 12.26
N ASN A 84 -9.86 -0.23 12.84
CA ASN A 84 -10.51 -0.49 14.12
C ASN A 84 -9.84 0.20 15.32
N GLU A 85 -8.55 0.54 15.24
CA GLU A 85 -7.90 1.33 16.29
C GLU A 85 -8.23 2.82 16.23
N VAL A 86 -8.66 3.31 15.07
CA VAL A 86 -9.13 4.68 14.86
C VAL A 86 -10.62 4.83 15.23
N LEU A 87 -11.41 3.78 15.01
CA LEU A 87 -12.83 3.76 15.36
C LEU A 87 -13.03 3.56 16.87
N ASP A 88 -14.17 4.03 17.40
CA ASP A 88 -14.51 3.81 18.80
C ASP A 88 -14.90 2.33 19.00
N GLU A 89 -14.71 1.76 20.21
CA GLU A 89 -14.93 0.32 20.46
C GLU A 89 -16.35 -0.18 20.11
N LYS A 90 -17.33 0.73 20.05
CA LYS A 90 -18.73 0.47 19.66
C LYS A 90 -18.97 0.48 18.14
N GLU A 91 -18.00 0.96 17.35
CA GLU A 91 -18.07 1.11 15.89
C GLU A 91 -17.05 0.20 15.17
N ASN A 92 -16.70 -0.95 15.76
CA ASN A 92 -15.80 -1.90 15.11
C ASN A 92 -16.38 -2.35 13.76
N LEU A 93 -15.56 -2.27 12.71
CA LEU A 93 -15.97 -2.72 11.38
C LEU A 93 -16.19 -4.23 11.39
N SER A 94 -17.36 -4.67 10.96
CA SER A 94 -17.63 -6.07 10.71
C SER A 94 -16.82 -6.56 9.50
N LEU A 95 -16.39 -7.84 9.52
CA LEU A 95 -15.76 -8.47 8.35
C LEU A 95 -16.65 -8.37 7.10
N TRP A 96 -17.97 -8.40 7.29
CA TRP A 96 -18.94 -8.23 6.21
C TRP A 96 -18.86 -6.84 5.58
N GLU A 97 -18.83 -5.78 6.41
CA GLU A 97 -18.73 -4.39 5.93
C GLU A 97 -17.42 -4.16 5.18
N LEU A 98 -16.31 -4.68 5.71
CA LEU A 98 -15.03 -4.65 5.01
C LEU A 98 -15.13 -5.37 3.66
N SER A 99 -15.67 -6.60 3.62
CA SER A 99 -15.81 -7.35 2.38
C SER A 99 -16.72 -6.66 1.35
N ALA A 100 -17.81 -6.04 1.81
CA ALA A 100 -18.74 -5.32 0.96
C ALA A 100 -18.09 -4.06 0.38
N SER A 101 -17.31 -3.33 1.19
CA SER A 101 -16.54 -2.16 0.72
C SER A 101 -15.49 -2.54 -0.34
N ILE A 102 -14.77 -3.65 -0.14
CA ILE A 102 -13.80 -4.16 -1.11
C ILE A 102 -14.49 -4.59 -2.40
N ALA A 103 -15.60 -5.34 -2.29
CA ALA A 103 -16.38 -5.78 -3.45
C ALA A 103 -16.92 -4.59 -4.25
N LEU A 104 -17.43 -3.56 -3.56
CA LEU A 104 -17.87 -2.32 -4.18
C LEU A 104 -16.72 -1.59 -4.87
N ALA A 105 -15.55 -1.48 -4.23
CA ALA A 105 -14.38 -0.84 -4.82
C ALA A 105 -13.90 -1.57 -6.09
N ILE A 106 -13.89 -2.91 -6.08
CA ILE A 106 -13.58 -3.73 -7.26
C ILE A 106 -14.62 -3.50 -8.35
N GLY A 107 -15.91 -3.53 -8.00
CA GLY A 107 -17.00 -3.29 -8.93
C GLY A 107 -16.93 -1.91 -9.59
N LEU A 108 -16.67 -0.86 -8.81
CA LEU A 108 -16.45 0.50 -9.31
C LEU A 108 -15.21 0.58 -10.21
N THR A 109 -14.13 -0.11 -9.85
CA THR A 109 -12.92 -0.15 -10.67
C THR A 109 -13.19 -0.81 -12.02
N ILE A 110 -13.85 -1.97 -12.05
CA ILE A 110 -14.24 -2.65 -13.29
C ILE A 110 -15.20 -1.78 -14.11
N GLY A 111 -16.20 -1.20 -13.46
CA GLY A 111 -17.16 -0.30 -14.08
C GLY A 111 -16.48 0.89 -14.75
N LEU A 112 -15.60 1.57 -14.02
CA LEU A 112 -15.00 2.84 -14.45
C LEU A 112 -13.83 2.66 -15.42
N PHE A 113 -12.99 1.63 -15.25
CA PHE A 113 -11.77 1.45 -16.05
C PHE A 113 -11.88 0.44 -17.19
N ILE A 114 -12.92 -0.41 -17.17
CA ILE A 114 -13.11 -1.44 -18.20
C ILE A 114 -14.41 -1.21 -18.94
N ILE A 115 -15.55 -1.24 -18.23
CA ILE A 115 -16.87 -1.19 -18.86
C ILE A 115 -17.13 0.18 -19.48
N PHE A 116 -16.87 1.26 -18.75
CA PHE A 116 -17.15 2.62 -19.22
C PHE A 116 -16.33 3.00 -20.46
N PRO A 117 -15.00 2.76 -20.53
CA PRO A 117 -14.24 3.06 -21.74
C PRO A 117 -14.69 2.24 -22.94
N ALA A 118 -14.98 0.95 -22.76
CA ALA A 118 -15.50 0.10 -23.83
C ALA A 118 -16.88 0.58 -24.33
N PHE A 119 -17.76 0.99 -23.41
CA PHE A 119 -19.07 1.56 -23.74
C PHE A 119 -18.93 2.85 -24.56
N VAL A 120 -18.06 3.76 -24.13
CA VAL A 120 -17.80 5.02 -24.87
C VAL A 120 -17.24 4.71 -26.25
N SER A 121 -16.23 3.83 -26.37
CA SER A 121 -15.69 3.43 -27.67
C SER A 121 -16.78 2.86 -28.59
N ARG A 122 -17.70 2.04 -28.08
CA ARG A 122 -18.82 1.52 -28.86
C ARG A 122 -19.75 2.63 -29.36
N LEU A 123 -20.00 3.68 -28.58
CA LEU A 123 -20.79 4.83 -29.05
C LEU A 123 -20.09 5.58 -30.19
N PHE A 124 -18.76 5.72 -30.12
CA PHE A 124 -17.97 6.35 -31.18
C PHE A 124 -17.97 5.52 -32.47
N GLU A 125 -17.91 4.19 -32.36
CA GLU A 125 -18.06 3.29 -33.50
C GLU A 125 -19.40 3.50 -34.20
N LEU A 126 -20.50 3.50 -33.44
CA LEU A 126 -21.86 3.64 -33.99
C LEU A 126 -22.14 5.00 -34.61
N LYS A 127 -21.59 6.09 -34.04
CA LYS A 127 -21.83 7.46 -34.52
C LYS A 127 -20.92 7.89 -35.66
N PHE A 128 -19.65 7.46 -35.64
CA PHE A 128 -18.62 7.98 -36.54
C PHE A 128 -17.99 6.91 -37.45
N GLY A 129 -18.37 5.63 -37.31
CA GLY A 129 -17.83 4.55 -38.14
C GLY A 129 -16.32 4.35 -37.98
N LEU A 130 -15.79 4.59 -36.77
CA LEU A 130 -14.36 4.51 -36.51
C LEU A 130 -13.80 3.10 -36.70
N GLY A 131 -12.61 3.00 -37.28
CA GLY A 131 -11.87 1.75 -37.40
C GLY A 131 -11.31 1.25 -36.06
N LYS A 132 -10.91 -0.03 -36.01
CA LYS A 132 -10.42 -0.68 -34.77
C LYS A 132 -9.26 0.05 -34.10
N LEU A 133 -8.33 0.60 -34.90
CA LEU A 133 -7.18 1.33 -34.35
C LEU A 133 -7.62 2.60 -33.60
N SER A 134 -8.50 3.42 -34.19
CA SER A 134 -8.96 4.65 -33.55
C SER A 134 -9.83 4.36 -32.33
N LEU A 135 -10.62 3.29 -32.34
CA LEU A 135 -11.38 2.85 -31.15
C LEU A 135 -10.47 2.45 -29.98
N ASN A 136 -9.40 1.70 -30.25
CA ASN A 136 -8.42 1.34 -29.22
C ASN A 136 -7.69 2.56 -28.67
N LEU A 137 -7.39 3.54 -29.54
CA LEU A 137 -6.78 4.81 -29.11
C LEU A 137 -7.73 5.63 -28.22
N VAL A 138 -9.02 5.71 -28.58
CA VAL A 138 -10.04 6.37 -27.76
C VAL A 138 -10.16 5.69 -26.40
N GLU A 139 -10.22 4.36 -26.36
CA GLU A 139 -10.33 3.61 -25.12
C GLU A 139 -9.09 3.82 -24.22
N GLY A 140 -7.89 3.70 -24.78
CA GLY A 140 -6.64 3.90 -24.07
C GLY A 140 -6.51 5.32 -23.53
N PHE A 141 -6.80 6.32 -24.37
CA PHE A 141 -6.80 7.73 -23.96
C PHE A 141 -7.79 7.98 -22.81
N LEU A 142 -9.01 7.46 -22.94
CA LEU A 142 -10.05 7.62 -21.93
C LEU A 142 -9.64 6.98 -20.60
N ARG A 143 -9.01 5.79 -20.61
CA ARG A 143 -8.47 5.16 -19.40
C ARG A 143 -7.41 6.04 -18.72
N VAL A 144 -6.51 6.67 -19.47
CA VAL A 144 -5.49 7.57 -18.92
C VAL A 144 -6.13 8.82 -18.32
N VAL A 145 -7.09 9.43 -19.01
CA VAL A 145 -7.83 10.60 -18.51
C VAL A 145 -8.56 10.28 -17.21
N ILE A 146 -9.29 9.16 -17.19
CA ILE A 146 -10.01 8.68 -16.01
C ILE A 146 -9.04 8.42 -14.85
N PHE A 147 -7.90 7.78 -15.13
CA PHE A 147 -6.89 7.49 -14.12
C PHE A 147 -6.34 8.76 -13.48
N ILE A 148 -5.93 9.74 -14.30
CA ILE A 148 -5.41 11.03 -13.80
C ILE A 148 -6.49 11.77 -13.01
N MET A 149 -7.70 11.84 -13.55
CA MET A 149 -8.83 12.48 -12.87
C MET A 149 -9.12 11.82 -11.52
N TYR A 150 -9.15 10.48 -11.47
CA TYR A 150 -9.33 9.73 -10.24
C TYR A 150 -8.25 10.06 -9.20
N LEU A 151 -6.97 10.05 -9.58
CA LEU A 151 -5.87 10.38 -8.68
C LEU A 151 -5.98 11.81 -8.11
N VAL A 152 -6.34 12.77 -8.97
CA VAL A 152 -6.54 14.17 -8.55
C VAL A 152 -7.70 14.27 -7.57
N LEU A 153 -8.84 13.62 -7.85
CA LEU A 153 -10.02 13.66 -7.00
C LEU A 153 -9.78 13.05 -5.61
N ILE A 154 -9.18 11.86 -5.55
CA ILE A 154 -8.89 11.22 -4.25
C ILE A 154 -7.82 11.99 -3.48
N GLY A 155 -6.91 12.68 -4.17
CA GLY A 155 -5.88 13.51 -3.56
C GLY A 155 -6.43 14.67 -2.73
N PHE A 156 -7.69 15.06 -2.91
CA PHE A 156 -8.34 16.09 -2.09
C PHE A 156 -8.87 15.56 -0.75
N SER A 157 -9.11 14.24 -0.63
CA SER A 157 -9.58 13.62 0.63
C SER A 157 -8.54 13.79 1.74
N LYS A 158 -9.02 14.13 2.95
CA LYS A 158 -8.16 14.31 4.13
C LYS A 158 -7.51 12.98 4.53
N GLU A 159 -8.26 11.90 4.40
CA GLU A 159 -7.84 10.54 4.71
C GLU A 159 -6.68 10.11 3.81
N VAL A 160 -6.79 10.33 2.49
CA VAL A 160 -5.72 10.01 1.51
C VAL A 160 -4.47 10.86 1.75
N LYS A 161 -4.64 12.15 2.03
CA LYS A 161 -3.51 13.03 2.43
C LYS A 161 -2.81 12.51 3.69
N GLY A 162 -3.58 12.04 4.67
CA GLY A 162 -3.07 11.39 5.87
C GLY A 162 -2.19 10.20 5.53
N VAL A 163 -2.69 9.26 4.71
CA VAL A 163 -1.93 8.08 4.26
C VAL A 163 -0.62 8.48 3.58
N PHE A 164 -0.61 9.50 2.70
CA PHE A 164 0.63 9.99 2.09
C PHE A 164 1.62 10.60 3.09
N ALA A 165 1.13 11.30 4.12
CA ALA A 165 1.98 11.81 5.19
C ALA A 165 2.62 10.67 5.99
N TYR A 166 1.84 9.64 6.34
CA TYR A 166 2.36 8.45 7.02
C TYR A 166 3.34 7.65 6.16
N HIS A 167 3.13 7.60 4.83
CA HIS A 167 4.10 7.00 3.92
C HIS A 167 5.43 7.77 3.90
N GLY A 168 5.37 9.11 3.91
CA GLY A 168 6.57 9.93 4.07
C GLY A 168 7.29 9.65 5.40
N ALA A 169 6.53 9.51 6.50
CA ALA A 169 7.08 9.20 7.81
C ALA A 169 7.72 7.79 7.87
N GLU A 170 7.13 6.81 7.20
CA GLU A 170 7.67 5.46 7.02
C GLU A 170 9.06 5.51 6.37
N HIS A 171 9.18 6.19 5.22
CA HIS A 171 10.46 6.33 4.52
C HIS A 171 11.52 7.03 5.34
N LYS A 172 11.14 8.13 6.01
CA LYS A 172 12.06 8.85 6.90
C LYS A 172 12.56 7.93 8.01
N THR A 173 11.67 7.13 8.60
CA THR A 173 12.01 6.21 9.70
C THR A 173 12.96 5.12 9.22
N ILE A 174 12.71 4.52 8.05
CA ILE A 174 13.58 3.50 7.48
C ILE A 174 14.94 4.09 7.12
N ASN A 175 14.98 5.25 6.45
CA ASN A 175 16.22 5.94 6.10
C ASN A 175 17.06 6.27 7.35
N ALA A 176 16.42 6.80 8.40
CA ALA A 176 17.08 7.11 9.66
C ALA A 176 17.66 5.84 10.32
N TYR A 177 16.87 4.76 10.36
CA TYR A 177 17.29 3.49 10.92
C TYR A 177 18.47 2.87 10.15
N GLU A 178 18.38 2.80 8.82
CA GLU A 178 19.42 2.21 7.97
C GLU A 178 20.73 3.01 8.05
N THR A 179 20.66 4.33 8.25
CA THR A 179 21.83 5.22 8.37
C THR A 179 22.47 5.18 9.75
N LEU A 180 21.68 5.39 10.81
CA LEU A 180 22.20 5.61 12.16
C LEU A 180 22.38 4.30 12.93
N LYS A 181 21.51 3.31 12.72
CA LYS A 181 21.49 2.04 13.45
C LYS A 181 21.41 2.20 14.97
N THR A 182 20.76 3.26 15.44
CA THR A 182 20.52 3.54 16.87
C THR A 182 19.03 3.63 17.17
N ASP A 183 18.69 3.85 18.44
CA ASP A 183 17.34 4.27 18.82
C ASP A 183 16.96 5.57 18.11
N LEU A 184 15.71 5.63 17.67
CA LEU A 184 15.17 6.74 16.89
C LEU A 184 14.28 7.62 17.75
N THR A 185 14.44 8.93 17.60
CA THR A 185 13.50 9.94 18.13
C THR A 185 12.84 10.68 16.97
N PRO A 186 11.63 11.24 17.16
CA PRO A 186 10.96 12.04 16.12
C PRO A 186 11.84 13.15 15.53
N ASP A 187 12.57 13.89 16.39
CA ASP A 187 13.46 14.99 15.97
C ASP A 187 14.62 14.53 15.08
N ILE A 188 15.10 13.30 15.30
CA ILE A 188 16.12 12.68 14.45
C ILE A 188 15.50 12.29 13.11
N VAL A 189 14.39 11.56 13.14
CA VAL A 189 13.74 11.01 11.94
C VAL A 189 13.28 12.11 10.99
N GLU A 190 12.78 13.23 11.51
CA GLU A 190 12.27 14.33 10.69
C GLU A 190 13.33 14.91 9.72
N ARG A 191 14.61 14.84 10.10
CA ARG A 191 15.75 15.32 9.31
C ARG A 191 16.10 14.43 8.11
N PHE A 192 15.58 13.21 8.07
CA PHE A 192 15.84 12.29 6.95
C PHE A 192 14.93 12.55 5.77
N SER A 193 15.39 12.13 4.59
CA SER A 193 14.60 12.25 3.35
C SER A 193 13.39 11.32 3.40
N ARG A 194 12.28 11.78 2.81
CA ARG A 194 11.12 10.93 2.51
C ARG A 194 11.32 10.06 1.26
N PHE A 195 12.38 10.30 0.49
CA PHE A 195 12.71 9.51 -0.69
C PHE A 195 13.63 8.36 -0.27
N HIS A 196 13.20 7.14 -0.56
CA HIS A 196 13.98 5.93 -0.30
C HIS A 196 14.26 5.25 -1.65
N TYR A 197 15.50 4.83 -1.90
CA TYR A 197 15.95 4.25 -3.18
C TYR A 197 15.28 2.91 -3.57
N ARG A 198 14.37 2.41 -2.73
CA ARG A 198 13.64 1.15 -2.95
C ARG A 198 12.19 1.39 -3.39
N CYS A 199 11.76 2.65 -3.46
CA CYS A 199 10.39 3.05 -3.78
C CYS A 199 10.36 4.07 -4.91
#